data_AF-A0A061GAN8-F1
#
_entry.id   AF-A0A061GAN8-F1
#
_cell.length_a   1.000
_cell.length_b   1.000
_cell.length_c   1.000
_cell.angle_alpha   90.00
_cell.angle_beta   90.00
_cell.angle_gamma   90.00
#
_symmetry.space_group_name_H-M   'P 1'
#
loop_
_entity.id
_entity.type
_entity.pdbx_description
1 polymer ?
#
loop_
_entity_poly.entity_id
_entity_poly.type
_entity_poly.pdbx_seq_one_letter_code
_entity_poly.pdbx_strand_id
1 'polypeptide(L)'
;MFGLSTEEIYSSIKVYHLPGNHDIGYSSLQSHKPEVVGRYEKEFGSRNYRFVVGKVEFIAVDAQTLDANRQGSVASASWDFVSNVSSDHQLYPRVLLTHIPLYRPDWTDCGPHRSSPIINQRLLHSIPDQEIRYQNYVSEESSNQLLNLIKPVLVLSGHDHDQCTVAHESKSGSVKEHTLGTISWQQGNLYPSFMLLSASNSSLPGASWPEKAVLTHLCFLPMQTHIYIWYLIQFVLTILALLLWPTSGLSFCHYFGDLMECIRKSISLSIFRDGTKEKNEDENCEYEMVWGADGSMHLVKKLLAKPVAHSSDRGSVERGNAVIRPTAKKNVNQETEVCLSVETNANAELDPKKIPPRASKSKAKIIIQRLVRTFRMLTLIAAVNIPLYMMLLFKDWIDK
;
A
#
# COMPACT_ATOMS: atom_id res chain seq x y z
N MET A 1 -3.80 -19.98 -9.33
CA MET A 1 -4.73 -20.95 -8.70
C MET A 1 -5.70 -20.17 -7.80
N PHE A 2 -6.52 -19.30 -8.40
CA PHE A 2 -7.70 -18.69 -7.78
C PHE A 2 -8.86 -19.12 -8.67
N GLY A 3 -9.57 -20.13 -8.20
CA GLY A 3 -10.38 -21.02 -9.02
C GLY A 3 -11.65 -20.36 -9.54
N LEU A 4 -11.93 -20.67 -10.81
CA LEU A 4 -13.20 -20.52 -11.53
C LEU A 4 -14.35 -21.36 -10.95
N SER A 5 -14.36 -21.65 -9.64
CA SER A 5 -15.46 -22.31 -8.92
C SER A 5 -16.32 -21.31 -8.13
N THR A 6 -16.13 -20.02 -8.38
CA THR A 6 -16.75 -18.92 -7.64
C THR A 6 -18.22 -18.68 -8.00
N GLU A 7 -18.67 -19.03 -9.22
CA GLU A 7 -20.05 -18.78 -9.65
C GLU A 7 -21.11 -19.52 -8.82
N GLU A 8 -20.85 -20.76 -8.39
CA GLU A 8 -21.78 -21.51 -7.54
C GLU A 8 -21.84 -20.94 -6.11
N ILE A 9 -20.72 -20.48 -5.54
CA ILE A 9 -20.66 -19.96 -4.16
C ILE A 9 -21.39 -18.61 -4.06
N TYR A 10 -21.22 -17.72 -5.04
CA TYR A 10 -21.89 -16.41 -5.06
C TYR A 10 -23.40 -16.49 -5.30
N SER A 11 -23.92 -17.58 -5.88
CA SER A 11 -25.37 -17.76 -6.07
C SER A 11 -26.15 -17.87 -4.75
N SER A 12 -25.46 -18.19 -3.64
CA SER A 12 -26.09 -18.42 -2.33
C SER A 12 -26.07 -17.20 -1.40
N ILE A 13 -25.27 -16.18 -1.69
CA ILE A 13 -25.11 -15.01 -0.81
C ILE A 13 -26.09 -13.92 -1.24
N LYS A 14 -27.07 -13.62 -0.38
CA LYS A 14 -28.00 -12.51 -0.62
C LYS A 14 -27.29 -11.18 -0.42
N VAL A 15 -27.41 -10.30 -1.40
CA VAL A 15 -26.89 -8.93 -1.36
C VAL A 15 -28.08 -7.98 -1.27
N TYR A 16 -27.99 -7.01 -0.36
CA TYR A 16 -29.00 -5.98 -0.16
C TYR A 16 -28.38 -4.61 -0.45
N HIS A 17 -29.10 -3.76 -1.16
CA HIS A 17 -28.61 -2.47 -1.65
C HIS A 17 -29.40 -1.32 -1.04
N LEU A 18 -28.71 -0.26 -0.64
CA LEU A 18 -29.33 0.99 -0.18
C LEU A 18 -28.73 2.13 -1.00
N PRO A 19 -29.53 3.03 -1.60
CA PRO A 19 -28.99 4.07 -2.45
C PRO A 19 -28.22 5.11 -1.63
N GLY A 20 -27.11 5.56 -2.19
CA GLY A 20 -26.34 6.70 -1.71
C GLY A 20 -26.66 7.99 -2.46
N ASN A 21 -26.15 9.11 -1.95
CA ASN A 21 -26.21 10.40 -2.64
C ASN A 21 -25.47 10.38 -4.00
N HIS A 22 -24.54 9.45 -4.20
CA HIS A 22 -23.86 9.26 -5.49
C HIS A 22 -24.67 8.44 -6.50
N ASP A 23 -25.71 7.73 -6.05
CA ASP A 23 -26.57 6.91 -6.93
C ASP A 23 -27.75 7.72 -7.47
N ILE A 24 -28.47 8.39 -6.56
CA ILE A 24 -29.74 9.07 -6.85
C ILE A 24 -29.74 10.57 -6.49
N GLY A 25 -28.64 11.11 -5.95
CA GLY A 25 -28.58 12.49 -5.48
C GLY A 25 -29.51 12.79 -4.30
N TYR A 26 -29.74 14.08 -4.06
CA TYR A 26 -30.71 14.60 -3.10
C TYR A 26 -31.98 15.08 -3.82
N SER A 27 -32.95 15.62 -3.09
CA SER A 27 -34.22 16.09 -3.65
C SER A 27 -34.05 17.04 -4.85
N SER A 28 -33.09 17.95 -4.81
CA SER A 28 -32.82 18.85 -5.95
C SER A 28 -32.50 18.10 -7.24
N LEU A 29 -31.71 17.02 -7.19
CA LEU A 29 -31.41 16.23 -8.39
C LEU A 29 -32.63 15.41 -8.83
N GLN A 30 -33.34 14.82 -7.86
CA GLN A 30 -34.48 13.95 -8.15
C GLN A 30 -35.64 14.71 -8.80
N SER A 31 -35.91 15.94 -8.38
CA SER A 31 -36.95 16.78 -8.99
C SER A 31 -36.61 17.20 -10.41
N HIS A 32 -35.33 17.48 -10.71
CA HIS A 32 -34.89 17.89 -12.05
C HIS A 32 -34.62 16.71 -12.99
N LYS A 33 -34.25 15.56 -12.44
CA LYS A 33 -33.88 14.34 -13.18
C LYS A 33 -34.46 13.10 -12.51
N PRO A 34 -35.79 12.92 -12.49
CA PRO A 34 -36.42 11.78 -11.82
C PRO A 34 -35.96 10.41 -12.36
N GLU A 35 -35.45 10.38 -13.59
CA GLU A 35 -34.90 9.17 -14.22
C GLU A 35 -33.71 8.56 -13.48
N VAL A 36 -32.98 9.33 -12.64
CA VAL A 36 -31.91 8.77 -11.81
C VAL A 36 -32.44 7.75 -10.80
N VAL A 37 -33.64 8.00 -10.25
CA VAL A 37 -34.33 7.08 -9.33
C VAL A 37 -34.81 5.85 -10.09
N GLY A 38 -35.46 6.04 -11.24
CA GLY A 38 -35.94 4.92 -12.06
C GLY A 38 -34.82 4.00 -12.54
N ARG A 39 -33.65 4.56 -12.90
CA ARG A 39 -32.45 3.78 -13.26
C ARG A 39 -31.93 2.95 -12.09
N TYR A 40 -31.90 3.52 -10.88
CA TYR A 40 -31.48 2.79 -9.68
C TYR A 40 -32.46 1.66 -9.36
N GLU A 41 -33.76 1.96 -9.30
CA GLU A 41 -34.79 0.99 -8.91
C GLU A 41 -34.92 -0.17 -9.90
N LYS A 42 -34.65 0.08 -11.18
CA LYS A 42 -34.61 -0.96 -12.21
C LYS A 42 -33.50 -1.99 -11.97
N GLU A 43 -32.36 -1.58 -11.44
CA GLU A 43 -31.19 -2.45 -11.27
C GLU A 43 -31.12 -3.05 -9.85
N PHE A 44 -31.37 -2.22 -8.83
CA PHE A 44 -31.15 -2.57 -7.42
C PHE A 44 -32.44 -2.81 -6.63
N GLY A 45 -33.61 -2.54 -7.24
CA GLY A 45 -34.91 -2.68 -6.59
C GLY A 45 -35.34 -1.47 -5.78
N SER A 46 -36.36 -1.65 -4.94
CA SER A 46 -36.97 -0.56 -4.16
C SER A 46 -35.93 0.14 -3.26
N ARG A 47 -36.03 1.47 -3.14
CA ARG A 47 -35.17 2.27 -2.25
C ARG A 47 -35.58 2.17 -0.77
N ASN A 48 -36.86 1.87 -0.53
CA ASN A 48 -37.44 1.67 0.79
C ASN A 48 -37.97 0.23 0.87
N TYR A 49 -37.43 -0.58 1.76
CA TYR A 49 -37.81 -1.98 1.90
C TYR A 49 -37.38 -2.57 3.24
N ARG A 50 -37.85 -3.77 3.51
CA ARG A 50 -37.46 -4.54 4.69
C ARG A 50 -37.13 -5.97 4.34
N PHE A 51 -36.28 -6.58 5.14
CA PHE A 51 -35.92 -7.98 5.02
C PHE A 51 -35.58 -8.57 6.40
N VAL A 52 -35.60 -9.89 6.51
CA VAL A 52 -35.31 -10.59 7.77
C VAL A 52 -34.09 -11.47 7.58
N VAL A 53 -33.16 -11.39 8.53
CA VAL A 53 -32.02 -12.30 8.66
C VAL A 53 -32.00 -12.85 10.09
N GLY A 54 -32.07 -14.17 10.24
CA GLY A 54 -32.30 -14.79 11.55
C GLY A 54 -33.65 -14.34 12.13
N LYS A 55 -33.63 -13.80 13.35
CA LYS A 55 -34.79 -13.17 14.01
C LYS A 55 -34.56 -11.68 14.21
N VAL A 56 -34.02 -11.02 13.19
CA VAL A 56 -33.81 -9.57 13.16
C VAL A 56 -34.39 -9.03 11.86
N GLU A 57 -35.22 -7.99 11.98
CA GLU A 57 -35.80 -7.29 10.84
C GLU A 57 -34.91 -6.08 10.50
N PHE A 58 -34.52 -5.95 9.25
CA PHE A 58 -33.74 -4.82 8.74
C PHE A 58 -34.66 -3.91 7.94
N ILE A 59 -34.65 -2.62 8.28
CA ILE A 59 -35.48 -1.59 7.65
C ILE A 59 -34.55 -0.65 6.89
N ALA A 60 -34.56 -0.75 5.56
CA ALA A 60 -33.79 0.12 4.68
C ALA A 60 -34.64 1.32 4.27
N VAL A 61 -34.15 2.52 4.56
CA VAL A 61 -34.85 3.78 4.28
C VAL A 61 -33.98 4.69 3.42
N ASP A 62 -34.57 5.18 2.33
CA ASP A 62 -33.98 6.24 1.51
C ASP A 62 -33.93 7.53 2.33
N ALA A 63 -32.73 7.84 2.83
CA ALA A 63 -32.50 9.01 3.65
C ALA A 63 -32.36 10.31 2.83
N GLN A 64 -32.11 10.20 1.52
CA GLN A 64 -31.92 11.35 0.62
C GLN A 64 -33.20 12.16 0.42
N THR A 65 -34.36 11.56 0.72
CA THR A 65 -35.67 12.18 0.55
C THR A 65 -36.38 12.54 1.85
N LEU A 66 -35.87 12.11 3.02
CA LEU A 66 -36.58 12.28 4.31
C LEU A 66 -36.86 13.75 4.67
N ASP A 67 -35.91 14.63 4.35
CA ASP A 67 -35.99 16.07 4.62
C ASP A 67 -36.42 16.89 3.39
N ALA A 68 -36.78 16.22 2.30
CA ALA A 68 -37.37 16.89 1.16
C ALA A 68 -38.78 17.41 1.48
N ASN A 69 -39.30 18.32 0.67
CA ASN A 69 -40.63 18.89 0.88
C ASN A 69 -41.69 17.79 0.90
N ARG A 70 -42.37 17.62 2.05
CA ARG A 70 -43.41 16.60 2.30
C ARG A 70 -44.65 16.76 1.44
N GLN A 71 -44.87 17.95 0.86
CA GLN A 71 -45.96 18.18 -0.06
C GLN A 71 -45.69 17.59 -1.46
N GLY A 72 -44.44 17.22 -1.75
CA GLY A 72 -44.03 16.53 -2.98
C GLY A 72 -44.04 15.01 -2.83
N SER A 73 -44.18 14.30 -3.95
CA SER A 73 -44.26 12.82 -4.01
C SER A 73 -42.98 12.10 -3.56
N VAL A 74 -41.86 12.81 -3.48
CA VAL A 74 -40.53 12.23 -3.27
C VAL A 74 -40.27 11.89 -1.80
N ALA A 75 -40.61 12.80 -0.88
CA ALA A 75 -40.52 12.56 0.57
C ALA A 75 -41.64 11.63 1.06
N SER A 76 -42.85 11.76 0.47
CA SER A 76 -44.02 11.01 0.92
C SER A 76 -43.80 9.51 0.83
N ALA A 77 -43.19 9.01 -0.26
CA ALA A 77 -42.94 7.57 -0.43
C ALA A 77 -42.12 6.93 0.72
N SER A 78 -41.07 7.62 1.19
CA SER A 78 -40.26 7.13 2.32
C SER A 78 -41.03 7.19 3.64
N TRP A 79 -41.77 8.29 3.88
CA TRP A 79 -42.56 8.44 5.10
C TRP A 79 -43.79 7.53 5.16
N ASP A 80 -44.43 7.25 4.03
CA ASP A 80 -45.53 6.29 3.89
C ASP A 80 -45.06 4.88 4.21
N PHE A 81 -43.87 4.50 3.71
CA PHE A 81 -43.22 3.23 4.05
C PHE A 81 -42.92 3.14 5.56
N VAL A 82 -42.29 4.16 6.14
CA VAL A 82 -41.98 4.21 7.58
C VAL A 82 -43.25 4.12 8.42
N SER A 83 -44.31 4.79 8.02
CA SER A 83 -45.62 4.77 8.71
C SER A 83 -46.28 3.40 8.63
N ASN A 84 -46.16 2.71 7.49
CA ASN A 84 -46.64 1.34 7.33
C ASN A 84 -45.89 0.38 8.27
N VAL A 85 -44.54 0.43 8.26
CA VAL A 85 -43.69 -0.38 9.17
C VAL A 85 -43.98 -0.09 10.65
N SER A 86 -44.25 1.17 11.00
CA SER A 86 -44.61 1.57 12.37
C SER A 86 -45.95 1.01 12.83
N SER A 87 -46.88 0.75 11.91
CA SER A 87 -48.22 0.25 12.23
C SER A 87 -48.25 -1.27 12.42
N ASP A 88 -47.24 -1.97 11.91
CA ASP A 88 -47.11 -3.41 12.03
C ASP A 88 -46.74 -3.87 13.44
N HIS A 89 -47.25 -5.04 13.82
CA HIS A 89 -46.86 -5.68 15.07
C HIS A 89 -45.37 -6.09 15.01
N GLN A 90 -44.56 -5.50 15.89
CA GLN A 90 -43.11 -5.73 15.91
C GLN A 90 -42.79 -7.11 16.49
N LEU A 91 -42.67 -8.11 15.61
CA LEU A 91 -42.32 -9.49 15.95
C LEU A 91 -40.83 -9.69 16.25
N TYR A 92 -39.96 -8.87 15.64
CA TYR A 92 -38.51 -8.97 15.74
C TYR A 92 -37.88 -7.62 16.11
N PRO A 93 -36.71 -7.62 16.77
CA PRO A 93 -35.92 -6.40 16.92
C PRO A 93 -35.55 -5.86 15.53
N ARG A 94 -35.58 -4.53 15.40
CA ARG A 94 -35.36 -3.84 14.14
C ARG A 94 -33.98 -3.21 14.08
N VAL A 95 -33.29 -3.36 12.96
CA VAL A 95 -32.08 -2.58 12.61
C VAL A 95 -32.46 -1.60 11.52
N LEU A 96 -32.20 -0.32 11.76
CA LEU A 96 -32.43 0.73 10.78
C LEU A 96 -31.17 0.92 9.93
N LEU A 97 -31.35 0.94 8.60
CA LEU A 97 -30.29 1.18 7.63
C LEU A 97 -30.58 2.49 6.89
N THR A 98 -29.66 3.44 6.96
CA THR A 98 -29.72 4.70 6.22
C THR A 98 -28.40 4.95 5.51
N HIS A 99 -28.39 5.68 4.39
CA HIS A 99 -27.11 6.14 3.84
C HIS A 99 -26.63 7.38 4.58
N ILE A 100 -27.49 8.40 4.71
CA ILE A 100 -27.20 9.62 5.48
C ILE A 100 -27.38 9.32 6.99
N PRO A 101 -26.39 9.61 7.83
CA PRO A 101 -26.48 9.44 9.27
C PRO A 101 -27.59 10.28 9.91
N LEU A 102 -28.05 9.84 11.07
CA LEU A 102 -29.02 10.61 11.84
C LEU A 102 -28.39 11.87 12.43
N TYR A 103 -29.25 12.84 12.72
CA TYR A 103 -28.90 14.12 13.33
C TYR A 103 -27.99 13.93 14.53
N ARG A 104 -26.94 14.76 14.60
CA ARG A 104 -26.10 14.90 15.78
C ARG A 104 -25.52 16.32 15.82
N PRO A 105 -25.40 16.95 17.00
CA PRO A 105 -24.84 18.30 17.11
C PRO A 105 -23.45 18.43 16.50
N ASP A 106 -23.08 19.65 16.12
CA ASP A 106 -21.69 19.96 15.81
C ASP A 106 -20.79 19.58 16.99
N TRP A 107 -19.57 19.17 16.71
CA TRP A 107 -18.58 18.77 17.71
C TRP A 107 -18.91 17.49 18.49
N THR A 108 -19.91 16.72 18.05
CA THR A 108 -20.21 15.40 18.64
C THR A 108 -18.98 14.48 18.61
N ASP A 109 -18.66 13.87 19.75
CA ASP A 109 -17.62 12.84 19.83
C ASP A 109 -18.09 11.53 19.17
N CYS A 110 -17.25 11.01 18.29
CA CYS A 110 -17.51 9.83 17.47
C CYS A 110 -16.85 8.56 17.99
N GLY A 111 -16.16 8.66 19.13
CA GLY A 111 -15.34 7.60 19.67
C GLY A 111 -13.95 7.54 19.03
N PRO A 112 -13.11 6.59 19.48
CA PRO A 112 -11.65 6.62 19.25
C PRO A 112 -11.23 6.28 17.82
N HIS A 113 -12.15 5.80 16.98
CA HIS A 113 -11.83 5.29 15.64
C HIS A 113 -11.99 6.33 14.52
N ARG A 114 -12.53 7.52 14.80
CA ARG A 114 -12.63 8.60 13.82
C ARG A 114 -11.26 9.20 13.53
N SER A 115 -10.94 9.40 12.26
CA SER A 115 -9.69 10.05 11.82
C SER A 115 -9.87 11.50 11.36
N SER A 116 -11.07 11.82 10.90
CA SER A 116 -11.45 13.11 10.32
C SER A 116 -11.72 14.16 11.40
N PRO A 117 -11.71 15.45 11.04
CA PRO A 117 -12.13 16.51 11.93
C PRO A 117 -13.52 16.25 12.54
N ILE A 118 -13.78 16.97 13.62
CA ILE A 118 -15.04 16.97 14.35
C ILE A 118 -16.26 17.18 13.43
N ILE A 119 -17.40 16.67 13.91
CA ILE A 119 -18.67 16.73 13.20
C ILE A 119 -19.12 18.16 12.98
N ASN A 120 -19.54 18.46 11.75
CA ASN A 120 -20.11 19.74 11.37
C ASN A 120 -21.34 19.55 10.47
N GLN A 121 -22.48 20.05 10.87
CA GLN A 121 -23.69 20.00 10.07
C GLN A 121 -23.59 20.92 8.85
N ARG A 122 -23.99 20.38 7.70
CA ARG A 122 -23.98 21.06 6.42
C ARG A 122 -25.25 20.74 5.66
N LEU A 123 -26.02 21.78 5.39
CA LEU A 123 -27.23 21.73 4.59
C LEU A 123 -27.15 22.84 3.54
N LEU A 124 -27.31 22.47 2.27
CA LEU A 124 -27.31 23.39 1.15
C LEU A 124 -28.58 23.20 0.32
N HIS A 125 -29.25 24.30 0.05
CA HIS A 125 -30.43 24.34 -0.81
C HIS A 125 -30.09 24.87 -2.22
N SER A 126 -30.87 24.43 -3.20
CA SER A 126 -30.94 25.03 -4.53
C SER A 126 -31.54 26.44 -4.41
N ILE A 127 -30.92 27.43 -5.06
CA ILE A 127 -31.40 28.82 -5.03
C ILE A 127 -32.81 28.97 -5.64
N PRO A 128 -33.11 28.42 -6.83
CA PRO A 128 -34.42 28.63 -7.46
C PRO A 128 -35.59 27.93 -6.75
N ASP A 129 -35.36 26.74 -6.18
CA ASP A 129 -36.47 25.83 -5.79
C ASP A 129 -36.46 25.49 -4.28
N GLN A 130 -35.46 25.99 -3.54
CA GLN A 130 -35.21 25.67 -2.12
C GLN A 130 -35.11 24.18 -1.80
N GLU A 131 -34.90 23.32 -2.80
CA GLU A 131 -34.71 21.88 -2.61
C GLU A 131 -33.30 21.56 -2.11
N ILE A 132 -33.14 20.43 -1.42
CA ILE A 132 -31.86 20.04 -0.84
C ILE A 132 -30.91 19.62 -1.97
N ARG A 133 -29.80 20.35 -2.09
CA ARG A 133 -28.69 20.04 -3.01
C ARG A 133 -27.60 19.22 -2.33
N TYR A 134 -27.42 19.41 -1.03
CA TYR A 134 -26.46 18.66 -0.22
C TYR A 134 -26.89 18.64 1.23
N GLN A 135 -26.71 17.50 1.89
CA GLN A 135 -26.98 17.30 3.30
C GLN A 135 -26.10 16.18 3.83
N ASN A 136 -25.42 16.40 4.96
CA ASN A 136 -24.57 15.36 5.56
C ASN A 136 -25.18 14.61 6.76
N TYR A 137 -26.23 15.15 7.37
CA TYR A 137 -27.00 14.51 8.44
C TYR A 137 -28.48 14.74 8.19
N VAL A 138 -29.31 13.73 8.43
CA VAL A 138 -30.77 13.86 8.47
C VAL A 138 -31.13 14.93 9.52
N SER A 139 -32.19 15.71 9.31
CA SER A 139 -32.62 16.75 10.24
C SER A 139 -32.98 16.17 11.60
N GLU A 140 -32.91 17.01 12.64
CA GLU A 140 -33.27 16.60 14.01
C GLU A 140 -34.71 16.09 14.10
N GLU A 141 -35.65 16.78 13.45
CA GLU A 141 -37.06 16.41 13.42
C GLU A 141 -37.25 15.02 12.78
N SER A 142 -36.71 14.83 11.57
CA SER A 142 -36.83 13.57 10.83
C SER A 142 -36.12 12.42 11.54
N SER A 143 -34.96 12.67 12.15
CA SER A 143 -34.22 11.66 12.92
C SER A 143 -35.03 11.20 14.14
N ASN A 144 -35.57 12.15 14.91
CA ASN A 144 -36.42 11.86 16.06
C ASN A 144 -37.70 11.13 15.64
N GLN A 145 -38.35 11.55 14.55
CA GLN A 145 -39.52 10.88 14.03
C GLN A 145 -39.22 9.44 13.60
N LEU A 146 -38.11 9.21 12.90
CA LEU A 146 -37.69 7.89 12.43
C LEU A 146 -37.39 6.94 13.60
N LEU A 147 -36.64 7.39 14.60
CA LEU A 147 -36.36 6.60 15.81
C LEU A 147 -37.63 6.23 16.57
N ASN A 148 -38.57 7.17 16.70
CA ASN A 148 -39.82 6.96 17.43
C ASN A 148 -40.81 6.01 16.71
N LEU A 149 -40.86 6.06 15.38
CA LEU A 149 -41.74 5.22 14.56
C LEU A 149 -41.17 3.80 14.38
N ILE A 150 -39.88 3.68 14.04
CA ILE A 150 -39.27 2.38 13.75
C ILE A 150 -38.93 1.62 15.03
N LYS A 151 -38.54 2.31 16.10
CA LYS A 151 -38.06 1.76 17.38
C LYS A 151 -36.92 0.73 17.17
N PRO A 152 -35.82 1.12 16.49
CA PRO A 152 -34.72 0.21 16.22
C PRO A 152 -33.88 -0.07 17.47
N VAL A 153 -33.24 -1.24 17.51
CA VAL A 153 -32.23 -1.60 18.53
C VAL A 153 -30.82 -1.15 18.12
N LEU A 154 -30.61 -0.87 16.83
CA LEU A 154 -29.35 -0.43 16.24
C LEU A 154 -29.64 0.36 14.95
N VAL A 155 -28.86 1.40 14.71
CA VAL A 155 -28.82 2.12 13.43
C VAL A 155 -27.46 1.91 12.78
N LEU A 156 -27.46 1.58 11.49
CA LEU A 156 -26.24 1.55 10.66
C LEU A 156 -26.37 2.60 9.56
N SER A 157 -25.37 3.47 9.47
CA SER A 157 -25.32 4.55 8.48
C SER A 157 -24.00 4.63 7.72
N GLY A 158 -23.97 5.41 6.64
CA GLY A 158 -22.77 5.63 5.81
C GLY A 158 -22.49 7.11 5.61
N HIS A 159 -22.28 7.52 4.35
CA HIS A 159 -22.10 8.91 3.88
C HIS A 159 -20.87 9.69 4.39
N ASP A 160 -20.58 9.71 5.70
CA ASP A 160 -19.50 10.53 6.29
C ASP A 160 -18.09 9.98 5.96
N HIS A 161 -18.02 8.78 5.37
CA HIS A 161 -16.79 8.07 4.96
C HIS A 161 -15.83 7.74 6.11
N ASP A 162 -16.16 8.10 7.35
CA ASP A 162 -15.36 7.83 8.53
C ASP A 162 -16.19 7.13 9.60
N GLN A 163 -15.49 6.44 10.50
CA GLN A 163 -16.15 5.72 11.59
C GLN A 163 -16.68 6.72 12.60
N CYS A 164 -17.95 6.56 12.97
CA CYS A 164 -18.52 7.30 14.08
C CYS A 164 -19.52 6.44 14.84
N THR A 165 -19.41 6.45 16.16
CA THR A 165 -20.37 5.77 17.04
C THR A 165 -20.99 6.79 17.96
N VAL A 166 -22.32 6.90 17.90
CA VAL A 166 -23.10 7.81 18.75
C VAL A 166 -24.28 7.07 19.37
N ALA A 167 -24.76 7.57 20.51
CA ALA A 167 -25.98 7.10 21.13
C ALA A 167 -27.06 8.18 20.99
N HIS A 168 -28.24 7.78 20.51
CA HIS A 168 -29.40 8.64 20.35
C HIS A 168 -30.41 8.36 21.44
N GLU A 169 -30.87 9.42 22.11
CA GLU A 169 -31.96 9.29 23.06
C GLU A 169 -33.30 9.37 22.34
N SER A 170 -34.07 8.27 22.38
CA SER A 170 -35.43 8.20 21.81
C SER A 170 -36.46 7.95 22.90
N LYS A 171 -37.75 8.14 22.59
CA LYS A 171 -38.84 7.79 23.53
C LYS A 171 -38.88 6.31 23.88
N SER A 172 -38.27 5.46 23.06
CA SER A 172 -38.21 4.01 23.27
C SER A 172 -36.94 3.55 23.98
N GLY A 173 -36.05 4.48 24.34
CA GLY A 173 -34.75 4.21 24.96
C GLY A 173 -33.57 4.72 24.12
N SER A 174 -32.38 4.53 24.66
CA SER A 174 -31.12 4.88 23.99
C SER A 174 -30.82 3.90 22.85
N VAL A 175 -30.54 4.43 21.66
CA VAL A 175 -30.26 3.65 20.45
C VAL A 175 -28.88 3.99 19.94
N LYS A 176 -28.05 2.97 19.76
CA LYS A 176 -26.71 3.13 19.20
C LYS A 176 -26.79 3.28 17.67
N GLU A 177 -26.08 4.26 17.13
CA GLU A 177 -25.80 4.37 15.70
C GLU A 177 -24.31 4.13 15.44
N HIS A 178 -24.04 3.28 14.46
CA HIS A 178 -22.73 3.13 13.86
C HIS A 178 -22.75 3.70 12.45
N THR A 179 -22.02 4.80 12.23
CA THR A 179 -21.68 5.30 10.91
C THR A 179 -20.42 4.57 10.44
N LEU A 180 -20.53 3.82 9.35
CA LEU A 180 -19.45 3.02 8.79
C LEU A 180 -18.51 3.90 7.97
N GLY A 181 -17.20 3.68 8.14
CA GLY A 181 -16.20 4.27 7.26
C GLY A 181 -16.28 3.67 5.85
N THR A 182 -15.77 4.43 4.88
CA THR A 182 -15.68 3.97 3.49
C THR A 182 -14.78 2.74 3.35
N ILE A 183 -15.10 1.89 2.37
CA ILE A 183 -14.20 0.80 1.95
C ILE A 183 -13.06 1.31 1.03
N SER A 184 -13.13 2.57 0.57
CA SER A 184 -12.18 3.16 -0.37
C SER A 184 -11.41 4.33 0.24
N TRP A 185 -10.09 4.22 0.26
CA TRP A 185 -9.22 5.30 0.73
C TRP A 185 -9.35 6.63 -0.05
N GLN A 186 -9.85 6.57 -1.29
CA GLN A 186 -9.97 7.74 -2.17
C GLN A 186 -11.03 8.75 -1.69
N GLN A 187 -11.81 8.39 -0.68
CA GLN A 187 -12.90 9.19 -0.14
C GLN A 187 -12.53 9.94 1.14
N GLY A 188 -11.23 10.14 1.39
CA GLY A 188 -10.70 11.00 2.46
C GLY A 188 -10.35 10.28 3.76
N ASN A 189 -10.67 8.99 3.89
CA ASN A 189 -10.30 8.17 5.03
C ASN A 189 -9.08 7.28 4.71
N LEU A 190 -7.98 7.44 5.44
CA LEU A 190 -6.77 6.63 5.23
C LEU A 190 -6.89 5.21 5.78
N TYR A 191 -7.91 4.95 6.60
CA TYR A 191 -8.20 3.67 7.22
C TYR A 191 -9.55 3.14 6.73
N PRO A 192 -9.61 2.60 5.50
CA PRO A 192 -10.83 2.02 4.98
C PRO A 192 -11.33 0.90 5.91
N SER A 193 -12.64 0.73 6.02
CA SER A 193 -13.22 -0.22 6.97
C SER A 193 -14.50 -0.85 6.45
N PHE A 194 -14.90 -1.94 7.10
CA PHE A 194 -16.23 -2.52 6.97
C PHE A 194 -16.68 -3.04 8.34
N MET A 195 -17.96 -3.37 8.47
CA MET A 195 -18.51 -3.91 9.72
C MET A 195 -19.06 -5.29 9.48
N LEU A 196 -18.67 -6.24 10.34
CA LEU A 196 -19.32 -7.53 10.45
C LEU A 196 -20.49 -7.42 11.43
N LEU A 197 -21.63 -7.97 11.05
CA LEU A 197 -22.82 -8.02 11.90
C LEU A 197 -23.28 -9.47 12.02
N SER A 198 -23.52 -9.93 13.25
CA SER A 198 -24.16 -11.20 13.55
C SER A 198 -25.56 -10.95 14.08
N ALA A 199 -26.57 -11.53 13.42
CA ALA A 199 -27.97 -11.46 13.82
C ALA A 199 -28.37 -12.75 14.57
N SER A 200 -28.99 -12.61 15.73
CA SER A 200 -29.41 -13.76 16.53
C SER A 200 -30.59 -14.51 15.91
N ASN A 201 -30.64 -15.83 16.12
CA ASN A 201 -31.78 -16.69 15.78
C ASN A 201 -32.62 -17.09 17.02
N SER A 202 -32.24 -16.62 18.22
CA SER A 202 -32.96 -16.93 19.46
C SER A 202 -34.01 -15.86 19.77
N SER A 203 -35.28 -16.26 19.86
CA SER A 203 -36.35 -15.45 20.45
C SER A 203 -36.63 -16.01 21.84
N LEU A 204 -36.30 -15.28 22.90
CA LEU A 204 -36.82 -15.65 24.21
C LEU A 204 -38.27 -15.17 24.30
N PRO A 205 -39.26 -16.04 24.55
CA PRO A 205 -40.63 -15.61 24.75
C PRO A 205 -40.74 -14.93 26.12
N GLY A 206 -41.12 -13.64 26.15
CA GLY A 206 -41.67 -13.02 27.36
C GLY A 206 -40.78 -12.11 28.21
N ALA A 207 -39.61 -11.68 27.74
CA ALA A 207 -38.83 -10.64 28.41
C ALA A 207 -38.21 -9.69 27.38
N SER A 208 -37.95 -8.45 27.80
CA SER A 208 -37.16 -7.42 27.11
C SER A 208 -36.20 -8.01 26.06
N TRP A 209 -36.22 -7.45 24.84
CA TRP A 209 -35.35 -7.90 23.73
C TRP A 209 -33.97 -8.28 24.26
N PRO A 210 -33.44 -9.49 23.93
CA PRO A 210 -32.17 -9.92 24.47
C PRO A 210 -31.15 -8.82 24.21
N GLU A 211 -30.35 -8.46 25.23
CA GLU A 211 -29.31 -7.41 25.17
C GLU A 211 -28.35 -7.56 23.96
N LYS A 212 -28.38 -8.69 23.27
CA LYS A 212 -27.55 -9.04 22.11
C LYS A 212 -28.36 -9.61 20.95
N ALA A 213 -29.44 -8.95 20.54
CA ALA A 213 -30.14 -9.30 19.28
C ALA A 213 -29.21 -9.23 18.06
N VAL A 214 -28.29 -8.26 18.09
CA VAL A 214 -27.25 -8.05 17.09
C VAL A 214 -25.90 -7.82 17.76
N LEU A 215 -24.84 -8.34 17.15
CA LEU A 215 -23.45 -8.08 17.53
C LEU A 215 -22.72 -7.46 16.34
N THR A 216 -22.03 -6.35 16.56
CA THR A 216 -21.23 -5.67 15.55
C THR A 216 -19.75 -5.78 15.85
N HIS A 217 -18.93 -5.91 14.80
CA HIS A 217 -17.49 -5.91 14.88
C HIS A 217 -16.92 -5.04 13.75
N LEU A 218 -16.22 -3.96 14.10
CA LEU A 218 -15.55 -3.09 13.14
C LEU A 218 -14.25 -3.75 12.67
N CYS A 219 -14.05 -3.82 11.36
CA CYS A 219 -12.85 -4.37 10.74
C CYS A 219 -12.20 -3.30 9.86
N PHE A 220 -10.88 -3.17 9.96
CA PHE A 220 -10.10 -2.27 9.12
C PHE A 220 -9.49 -3.03 7.94
N LEU A 221 -9.40 -2.33 6.82
CA LEU A 221 -8.64 -2.74 5.66
C LEU A 221 -7.25 -2.10 5.69
N PRO A 222 -6.26 -2.66 4.98
CA PRO A 222 -4.92 -2.10 4.93
C PRO A 222 -4.88 -0.66 4.47
N MET A 223 -3.97 0.12 5.07
CA MET A 223 -3.71 1.50 4.68
C MET A 223 -2.99 1.52 3.32
N GLN A 224 -3.75 1.74 2.24
CA GLN A 224 -3.21 1.65 0.88
C GLN A 224 -2.07 2.64 0.60
N THR A 225 -2.06 3.80 1.27
CA THR A 225 -0.96 4.76 1.13
C THR A 225 0.38 4.21 1.60
N HIS A 226 0.41 3.41 2.68
CA HIS A 226 1.63 2.71 3.10
C HIS A 226 2.10 1.74 2.00
N ILE A 227 1.17 0.99 1.42
CA ILE A 227 1.47 0.07 0.31
C ILE A 227 2.10 0.84 -0.87
N TYR A 228 1.53 1.98 -1.26
CA TYR A 228 2.07 2.80 -2.36
C TYR A 228 3.42 3.43 -2.04
N ILE A 229 3.64 3.90 -0.80
CA ILE A 229 4.93 4.42 -0.37
C ILE A 229 6.00 3.32 -0.45
N TRP A 230 5.68 2.11 0.01
CA TRP A 230 6.58 0.97 -0.10
C TRP A 230 6.87 0.61 -1.55
N TYR A 231 5.88 0.64 -2.43
CA TYR A 231 6.10 0.45 -3.87
C TYR A 231 7.03 1.50 -4.46
N LEU A 232 6.86 2.77 -4.11
CA LEU A 232 7.71 3.85 -4.58
C LEU A 232 9.15 3.66 -4.08
N ILE A 233 9.33 3.32 -2.80
CA ILE A 233 10.65 3.02 -2.22
C ILE A 233 11.30 1.86 -2.96
N GLN A 234 10.58 0.75 -3.16
CA GLN A 234 11.09 -0.43 -3.88
C GLN A 234 11.43 -0.12 -5.34
N PHE A 235 10.63 0.71 -6.00
CA PHE A 235 10.91 1.18 -7.35
C PHE A 235 12.21 2.00 -7.40
N VAL A 236 12.39 2.96 -6.49
CA VAL A 236 13.62 3.76 -6.38
C VAL A 236 14.83 2.87 -6.10
N LEU A 237 14.72 1.94 -5.14
CA LEU A 237 15.79 0.97 -4.83
C LEU A 237 16.12 0.09 -6.03
N THR A 238 15.12 -0.31 -6.82
CA THR A 238 15.33 -1.08 -8.06
C THR A 238 16.11 -0.27 -9.10
N ILE A 239 15.75 1.00 -9.30
CA ILE A 239 16.47 1.89 -10.22
C ILE A 239 17.92 2.09 -9.74
N LEU A 240 18.13 2.37 -8.45
CA LEU A 240 19.47 2.50 -7.88
C LEU A 240 20.28 1.21 -8.04
N ALA A 241 19.68 0.05 -7.77
CA ALA A 241 20.33 -1.24 -7.98
C ALA A 241 20.73 -1.42 -9.45
N LEU A 242 19.86 -1.12 -10.41
CA LEU A 242 20.17 -1.25 -11.84
C LEU A 242 21.27 -0.29 -12.30
N LEU A 243 21.33 0.92 -11.75
CA LEU A 243 22.33 1.93 -12.09
C LEU A 243 23.70 1.67 -11.43
N LEU A 244 23.69 1.24 -10.18
CA LEU A 244 24.89 1.01 -9.37
C LEU A 244 25.43 -0.42 -9.54
N TRP A 245 24.64 -1.36 -10.08
CA TRP A 245 25.11 -2.73 -10.25
C TRP A 245 26.35 -2.74 -11.15
N PRO A 246 27.46 -3.31 -10.69
CA PRO A 246 28.71 -3.30 -11.43
C PRO A 246 28.50 -4.02 -12.78
N THR A 247 28.43 -3.24 -13.87
CA THR A 247 28.41 -3.75 -15.25
C THR A 247 29.77 -4.33 -15.69
N SER A 248 30.76 -4.21 -14.80
CA SER A 248 32.13 -4.69 -14.93
C SER A 248 32.44 -5.44 -13.63
N GLY A 249 32.88 -6.71 -13.72
CA GLY A 249 33.13 -7.54 -12.55
C GLY A 249 33.90 -6.82 -11.43
N LEU A 250 33.49 -7.05 -10.18
CA LEU A 250 34.12 -6.62 -8.93
C LEU A 250 35.09 -5.41 -9.03
N SER A 251 34.54 -4.22 -9.26
CA SER A 251 35.21 -2.96 -8.90
C SER A 251 34.26 -2.02 -8.14
N PHE A 252 33.32 -2.61 -7.39
CA PHE A 252 32.34 -1.85 -6.59
C PHE A 252 32.93 -1.34 -5.26
N CYS A 253 33.98 -2.00 -4.73
CA CYS A 253 34.65 -1.58 -3.50
C CYS A 253 35.36 -0.23 -3.61
N HIS A 254 35.83 0.18 -4.80
CA HIS A 254 36.48 1.48 -4.96
C HIS A 254 35.48 2.64 -5.01
N TYR A 255 34.33 2.47 -5.67
CA TYR A 255 33.33 3.53 -5.79
C TYR A 255 32.58 3.80 -4.48
N PHE A 256 32.30 2.75 -3.69
CA PHE A 256 31.74 2.90 -2.35
C PHE A 256 32.75 3.46 -1.35
N GLY A 257 34.04 3.12 -1.52
CA GLY A 257 35.15 3.74 -0.78
C GLY A 257 35.22 5.24 -1.03
N ASP A 258 35.18 5.67 -2.30
CA ASP A 258 35.23 7.08 -2.68
C ASP A 258 33.97 7.85 -2.25
N LEU A 259 32.78 7.25 -2.34
CA LEU A 259 31.54 7.85 -1.87
C LEU A 259 31.50 7.97 -0.33
N MET A 260 31.96 6.95 0.39
CA MET A 260 32.12 7.03 1.85
C MET A 260 33.21 8.03 2.24
N GLU A 261 34.27 8.17 1.47
CA GLU A 261 35.29 9.18 1.72
C GLU A 261 34.76 10.60 1.46
N CYS A 262 33.93 10.80 0.44
CA CYS A 262 33.21 12.05 0.20
C CYS A 262 32.20 12.36 1.29
N ILE A 263 31.40 11.39 1.74
CA ILE A 263 30.46 11.56 2.86
C ILE A 263 31.23 11.84 4.14
N ARG A 264 32.34 11.14 4.40
CA ARG A 264 33.22 11.40 5.55
C ARG A 264 33.84 12.80 5.49
N LYS A 265 34.26 13.26 4.30
CA LYS A 265 34.78 14.62 4.07
C LYS A 265 33.70 15.68 4.26
N SER A 266 32.47 15.44 3.79
CA SER A 266 31.34 16.35 4.00
C SER A 266 30.91 16.42 5.47
N ILE A 267 30.91 15.28 6.16
CA ILE A 267 30.66 15.21 7.61
C ILE A 267 31.79 15.91 8.38
N SER A 268 33.06 15.70 8.01
CA SER A 268 34.19 16.40 8.66
C SER A 268 34.20 17.90 8.39
N LEU A 269 33.80 18.35 7.19
CA LEU A 269 33.64 19.77 6.85
C LEU A 269 32.48 20.43 7.61
N SER A 270 31.43 19.67 7.94
CA SER A 270 30.33 20.16 8.78
C SER A 270 30.63 20.15 10.28
N ILE A 271 31.62 19.33 10.73
CA ILE A 271 31.98 19.18 12.14
C ILE A 271 33.17 20.07 12.54
N PHE A 272 34.09 20.42 11.62
CA PHE A 272 35.25 21.29 11.90
C PHE A 272 35.06 22.73 11.42
N ARG A 273 34.00 23.37 11.90
CA ARG A 273 33.94 24.84 12.00
C ARG A 273 34.07 25.30 13.45
N ASP A 274 35.01 24.72 14.19
CA ASP A 274 35.66 25.39 15.33
C ASP A 274 36.95 24.65 15.74
N GLY A 275 37.98 25.39 16.16
CA GLY A 275 39.03 24.89 17.05
C GLY A 275 40.24 24.14 16.47
N THR A 276 41.32 24.88 16.22
CA THR A 276 42.75 24.57 16.46
C THR A 276 43.46 23.42 15.71
N LYS A 277 44.54 23.80 15.02
CA LYS A 277 45.59 22.96 14.42
C LYS A 277 46.24 22.05 15.47
N GLU A 278 46.27 20.74 15.21
CA GLU A 278 47.27 19.84 15.77
C GLU A 278 47.96 19.09 14.63
N LYS A 279 49.29 19.15 14.62
CA LYS A 279 50.16 18.70 13.53
C LYS A 279 50.47 17.22 13.77
N ASN A 280 49.77 16.33 13.08
CA ASN A 280 50.00 14.89 13.20
C ASN A 280 51.11 14.46 12.23
N GLU A 281 52.37 14.51 12.69
CA GLU A 281 53.51 13.89 12.02
C GLU A 281 53.66 12.45 12.51
N ASP A 282 53.00 11.49 11.87
CA ASP A 282 53.35 10.07 11.99
C ASP A 282 52.91 9.34 10.70
N GLU A 283 53.50 9.73 9.58
CA GLU A 283 53.56 8.84 8.41
C GLU A 283 54.84 8.00 8.48
N ASN A 284 54.65 6.67 8.51
CA ASN A 284 55.62 5.63 8.21
C ASN A 284 56.68 5.30 9.28
N CYS A 285 56.27 4.58 10.33
CA CYS A 285 57.19 3.91 11.27
C CYS A 285 56.76 2.44 11.49
N GLU A 286 57.71 1.52 11.30
CA GLU A 286 57.52 0.09 11.53
C GLU A 286 57.96 -0.23 12.98
N TYR A 287 57.14 -0.99 13.70
CA TYR A 287 57.39 -1.36 15.10
C TYR A 287 57.77 -2.84 15.19
N GLU A 288 58.79 -3.15 15.98
CA GLU A 288 59.24 -4.52 16.25
C GLU A 288 58.86 -4.90 17.69
N MET A 289 58.28 -6.10 17.86
CA MET A 289 57.88 -6.64 19.16
C MET A 289 59.06 -7.39 19.78
N VAL A 290 59.50 -6.96 20.96
CA VAL A 290 60.56 -7.61 21.73
C VAL A 290 60.00 -8.04 23.08
N TRP A 291 60.33 -9.27 23.49
CA TRP A 291 59.89 -9.83 24.76
C TRP A 291 61.00 -9.70 25.82
N GLY A 292 60.65 -9.15 26.97
CA GLY A 292 61.51 -9.09 28.15
C GLY A 292 61.67 -10.46 28.80
N ALA A 293 62.76 -10.65 29.55
CA ALA A 293 63.03 -11.89 30.27
C ALA A 293 62.03 -12.18 31.42
N ASP A 294 61.20 -11.21 31.77
CA ASP A 294 60.08 -11.31 32.70
C ASP A 294 58.75 -11.69 32.00
N GLY A 295 58.75 -11.87 30.68
CA GLY A 295 57.58 -12.24 29.88
C GLY A 295 56.72 -11.06 29.43
N SER A 296 57.17 -9.81 29.63
CA SER A 296 56.47 -8.61 29.14
C SER A 296 56.82 -8.28 27.68
N MET A 297 55.85 -7.79 26.90
CA MET A 297 56.05 -7.41 25.48
C MET A 297 56.23 -5.91 25.33
N HIS A 298 57.30 -5.49 24.67
CA HIS A 298 57.57 -4.09 24.36
C HIS A 298 57.66 -3.87 22.85
N LEU A 299 57.10 -2.76 22.37
CA LEU A 299 57.17 -2.32 20.98
C LEU A 299 58.21 -1.20 20.85
N VAL A 300 59.23 -1.41 20.03
CA VAL A 300 60.30 -0.41 19.81
C VAL A 300 60.21 0.16 18.39
N LYS A 301 60.25 1.49 18.27
CA LYS A 301 60.17 2.23 17.00
C LYS A 301 61.52 2.14 16.26
N LYS A 302 61.53 1.63 15.03
CA LYS A 302 62.74 1.54 14.19
C LYS A 302 62.78 2.70 13.19
N LEU A 303 63.82 3.53 13.24
CA LEU A 303 64.05 4.60 12.27
C LEU A 303 64.73 4.02 11.02
N LEU A 304 64.05 4.06 9.88
CA LEU A 304 64.61 3.66 8.58
C LEU A 304 65.46 4.82 8.01
N ALA A 305 66.79 4.63 7.95
CA ALA A 305 67.66 5.57 7.26
C ALA A 305 67.45 5.47 5.73
N LYS A 306 66.97 6.55 5.10
CA LYS A 306 66.97 6.69 3.63
C LYS A 306 68.42 6.86 3.13
N PRO A 307 68.91 6.09 2.14
CA PRO A 307 70.17 6.40 1.51
C PRO A 307 69.97 7.55 0.51
N VAL A 308 70.80 8.57 0.68
CA VAL A 308 70.99 9.69 -0.27
C VAL A 308 71.77 9.19 -1.48
N ALA A 309 71.32 9.61 -2.67
CA ALA A 309 71.94 9.32 -3.95
C ALA A 309 73.34 9.95 -4.06
N HIS A 310 74.32 9.18 -4.54
CA HIS A 310 75.52 9.71 -5.18
C HIS A 310 75.85 8.94 -6.46
N SER A 311 76.11 9.73 -7.49
CA SER A 311 76.62 9.36 -8.82
C SER A 311 78.02 8.75 -8.75
N SER A 312 78.28 7.69 -9.52
CA SER A 312 79.47 7.58 -10.36
C SER A 312 79.43 6.35 -11.27
N ASP A 313 80.28 6.46 -12.26
CA ASP A 313 80.31 5.86 -13.59
C ASP A 313 81.02 4.49 -13.63
N ARG A 314 80.86 3.79 -14.76
CA ARG A 314 81.58 2.58 -15.26
C ARG A 314 81.07 1.18 -14.87
N GLY A 315 80.69 0.44 -15.92
CA GLY A 315 81.56 -0.64 -16.44
C GLY A 315 81.13 -2.09 -16.22
N SER A 316 80.85 -2.77 -17.36
CA SER A 316 80.96 -4.23 -17.65
C SER A 316 80.09 -5.23 -16.88
N VAL A 317 79.14 -5.90 -17.56
CA VAL A 317 79.21 -7.21 -18.27
C VAL A 317 79.16 -8.42 -17.32
N GLU A 318 78.38 -9.41 -17.73
CA GLU A 318 78.11 -10.74 -17.13
C GLU A 318 76.94 -10.74 -16.11
N ARG A 319 75.99 -11.68 -16.11
CA ARG A 319 75.96 -13.04 -16.64
C ARG A 319 74.49 -13.49 -16.75
N GLY A 320 74.09 -13.97 -17.91
CA GLY A 320 72.90 -14.82 -18.04
C GLY A 320 73.25 -16.24 -17.60
N ASN A 321 72.30 -16.88 -16.92
CA ASN A 321 71.84 -18.27 -17.12
C ASN A 321 71.23 -18.81 -15.82
N ALA A 322 69.91 -19.00 -15.82
CA ALA A 322 69.26 -19.98 -14.96
C ALA A 322 68.14 -20.67 -15.74
N VAL A 323 68.43 -21.91 -16.08
CA VAL A 323 67.62 -22.90 -16.78
C VAL A 323 66.65 -23.55 -15.80
N ILE A 324 65.34 -23.55 -16.16
CA ILE A 324 64.37 -24.66 -16.21
C ILE A 324 64.39 -25.64 -15.01
N ARG A 325 63.29 -25.89 -14.26
CA ARG A 325 62.17 -26.85 -14.57
C ARG A 325 61.25 -27.03 -13.31
N PRO A 326 60.16 -27.82 -13.34
CA PRO A 326 58.81 -27.52 -13.85
C PRO A 326 57.70 -27.72 -12.79
N THR A 327 56.46 -27.26 -13.08
CA THR A 327 55.28 -27.80 -12.38
C THR A 327 54.08 -27.98 -13.31
N ALA A 328 53.70 -29.26 -13.44
CA ALA A 328 52.37 -29.86 -13.64
C ALA A 328 51.33 -29.26 -14.61
N LYS A 329 50.95 -30.12 -15.56
CA LYS A 329 49.82 -30.07 -16.50
C LYS A 329 48.46 -29.87 -15.82
N LYS A 330 47.55 -29.15 -16.50
CA LYS A 330 46.09 -29.31 -16.37
C LYS A 330 45.49 -29.52 -17.76
N ASN A 331 44.82 -30.67 -17.92
CA ASN A 331 44.14 -31.10 -19.14
C ASN A 331 43.00 -30.16 -19.52
N VAL A 332 42.89 -29.84 -20.80
CA VAL A 332 41.67 -29.33 -21.44
C VAL A 332 41.15 -30.46 -22.32
N ASN A 333 40.00 -31.03 -21.96
CA ASN A 333 39.23 -31.89 -22.85
C ASN A 333 38.24 -31.02 -23.64
N GLN A 334 38.29 -31.24 -24.95
CA GLN A 334 37.32 -30.84 -25.96
C GLN A 334 35.96 -31.50 -25.73
N GLU A 335 34.89 -30.72 -25.90
CA GLU A 335 33.59 -31.18 -26.40
C GLU A 335 33.20 -30.16 -27.49
N THR A 336 33.39 -30.48 -28.77
CA THR A 336 32.44 -31.12 -29.68
C THR A 336 31.22 -30.25 -29.97
N GLU A 337 31.33 -29.38 -30.97
CA GLU A 337 30.17 -28.84 -31.70
C GLU A 337 30.31 -29.23 -33.18
N VAL A 338 29.32 -29.98 -33.64
CA VAL A 338 29.22 -30.61 -34.95
C VAL A 338 29.02 -29.55 -36.03
N CYS A 339 29.88 -29.59 -37.03
CA CYS A 339 29.82 -28.78 -38.24
C CYS A 339 28.88 -29.46 -39.25
N LEU A 340 27.84 -28.76 -39.72
CA LEU A 340 27.16 -29.09 -40.98
C LEU A 340 27.66 -28.12 -42.05
N SER A 341 28.54 -28.65 -42.90
CA SER A 341 29.01 -28.05 -44.13
C SER A 341 27.93 -28.11 -45.21
N VAL A 342 27.70 -27.00 -45.90
CA VAL A 342 27.21 -27.02 -47.28
C VAL A 342 28.25 -26.29 -48.13
N GLU A 343 28.83 -27.05 -49.04
CA GLU A 343 29.79 -26.61 -50.05
C GLU A 343 29.11 -25.67 -51.06
N THR A 344 29.83 -24.62 -51.46
CA THR A 344 29.84 -24.20 -52.86
C THR A 344 31.23 -23.67 -53.19
N ASN A 345 31.92 -24.40 -54.07
CA ASN A 345 33.21 -24.04 -54.62
C ASN A 345 33.06 -22.85 -55.59
N ALA A 346 33.94 -21.85 -55.46
CA ALA A 346 34.39 -21.04 -56.59
C ALA A 346 35.81 -20.54 -56.31
N ASN A 347 36.71 -20.90 -57.23
CA ASN A 347 38.14 -20.61 -57.25
C ASN A 347 38.43 -19.11 -57.28
N ALA A 348 39.38 -18.64 -56.47
CA ALA A 348 40.25 -17.49 -56.80
C ALA A 348 41.45 -17.43 -55.83
N GLU A 349 42.61 -17.80 -56.36
CA GLU A 349 43.95 -17.21 -56.18
C GLU A 349 44.43 -16.67 -54.81
N LEU A 350 45.60 -17.19 -54.43
CA LEU A 350 46.43 -16.86 -53.28
C LEU A 350 47.17 -15.52 -53.47
N ASP A 351 46.97 -14.56 -52.57
CA ASP A 351 47.87 -13.40 -52.38
C ASP A 351 48.27 -13.28 -50.88
N PRO A 352 49.55 -13.49 -50.52
CA PRO A 352 49.98 -13.56 -49.13
C PRO A 352 50.48 -12.22 -48.60
N LYS A 353 49.64 -11.17 -48.55
CA LYS A 353 49.94 -9.93 -47.78
C LYS A 353 48.68 -9.26 -47.21
N LYS A 354 48.02 -9.89 -46.23
CA LYS A 354 47.10 -9.17 -45.33
C LYS A 354 47.24 -9.62 -43.87
N ILE A 355 47.72 -8.68 -43.05
CA ILE A 355 47.67 -8.70 -41.58
C ILE A 355 46.19 -8.88 -41.16
N PRO A 356 45.85 -9.75 -40.21
CA PRO A 356 44.46 -9.93 -39.81
C PRO A 356 43.94 -8.68 -39.08
N PRO A 357 42.75 -8.15 -39.43
CA PRO A 357 42.17 -7.04 -38.69
C PRO A 357 41.68 -7.55 -37.34
N ARG A 358 42.06 -6.83 -36.28
CA ARG A 358 41.58 -6.99 -34.91
C ARG A 358 40.05 -7.08 -34.93
N ALA A 359 39.49 -8.23 -34.56
CA ALA A 359 38.05 -8.46 -34.56
C ALA A 359 37.34 -7.45 -33.65
N SER A 360 36.73 -6.43 -34.26
CA SER A 360 35.73 -5.59 -33.63
C SER A 360 34.58 -6.48 -33.19
N LYS A 361 34.43 -6.71 -31.87
CA LYS A 361 33.26 -7.40 -31.33
C LYS A 361 32.02 -6.71 -31.89
N SER A 362 31.19 -7.43 -32.66
CA SER A 362 30.04 -6.81 -33.29
C SER A 362 29.19 -6.14 -32.21
N LYS A 363 28.78 -4.89 -32.45
CA LYS A 363 27.98 -4.10 -31.50
C LYS A 363 26.76 -4.90 -30.99
N ALA A 364 26.23 -5.80 -31.83
CA ALA A 364 25.18 -6.75 -31.48
C ALA A 364 25.53 -7.69 -30.32
N LYS A 365 26.73 -8.29 -30.27
CA LYS A 365 27.14 -9.18 -29.16
C LYS A 365 27.23 -8.42 -27.82
N ILE A 366 27.66 -7.16 -27.84
CA ILE A 366 27.73 -6.31 -26.64
C ILE A 366 26.32 -5.93 -26.16
N ILE A 367 25.41 -5.61 -27.09
CA ILE A 367 24.01 -5.31 -26.79
C ILE A 367 23.30 -6.54 -26.19
N ILE A 368 23.46 -7.72 -26.80
CA ILE A 368 22.88 -8.97 -26.29
C ILE A 368 23.41 -9.30 -24.88
N GLN A 369 24.71 -9.16 -24.65
CA GLN A 369 25.30 -9.38 -23.32
C GLN A 369 24.78 -8.40 -22.26
N ARG A 370 24.53 -7.13 -22.63
CA ARG A 370 23.91 -6.15 -21.73
C ARG A 370 22.47 -6.51 -21.42
N LEU A 371 21.67 -6.87 -22.44
CA LEU A 371 20.27 -7.28 -22.26
C LEU A 371 20.14 -8.51 -21.37
N VAL A 372 20.96 -9.55 -21.58
CA VAL A 372 20.95 -10.76 -20.74
C VAL A 372 21.32 -10.45 -19.29
N ARG A 373 22.28 -9.53 -19.06
CA ARG A 373 22.64 -9.09 -17.71
C ARG A 373 21.51 -8.30 -17.04
N THR A 374 20.90 -7.37 -17.74
CA THR A 374 19.75 -6.60 -17.24
C THR A 374 18.57 -7.51 -16.92
N PHE A 375 18.29 -8.50 -17.76
CA PHE A 375 17.22 -9.46 -17.51
C PHE A 375 17.47 -10.31 -16.26
N ARG A 376 18.69 -10.84 -16.09
CA ARG A 376 19.09 -11.57 -14.86
C ARG A 376 18.96 -10.70 -13.61
N MET A 377 19.33 -9.42 -13.70
CA MET A 377 19.17 -8.47 -12.61
C MET A 377 17.70 -8.25 -12.25
N LEU A 378 16.85 -8.05 -13.24
CA LEU A 378 15.41 -7.93 -13.02
C LEU A 378 14.83 -9.18 -12.37
N THR A 379 15.27 -10.37 -12.76
CA THR A 379 14.83 -11.63 -12.14
C THR A 379 15.23 -11.71 -10.66
N LEU A 380 16.48 -11.36 -10.31
CA LEU A 380 16.95 -11.37 -8.92
C LEU A 380 16.23 -10.33 -8.05
N ILE A 381 16.07 -9.11 -8.59
CA ILE A 381 15.34 -8.04 -7.89
C ILE A 381 13.88 -8.45 -7.69
N ALA A 382 13.24 -9.02 -8.71
CA ALA A 382 11.87 -9.53 -8.60
C ALA A 382 11.76 -10.65 -7.55
N ALA A 383 12.74 -11.56 -7.50
CA ALA A 383 12.75 -12.66 -6.52
C ALA A 383 12.85 -12.18 -5.06
N VAL A 384 13.38 -10.97 -4.80
CA VAL A 384 13.44 -10.36 -3.46
C VAL A 384 12.24 -9.45 -3.20
N ASN A 385 11.85 -8.63 -4.17
CA ASN A 385 10.78 -7.65 -4.02
C ASN A 385 9.39 -8.30 -3.94
N ILE A 386 9.15 -9.41 -4.62
CA ILE A 386 7.85 -10.10 -4.59
C ILE A 386 7.56 -10.69 -3.19
N PRO A 387 8.49 -11.42 -2.52
CA PRO A 387 8.28 -11.87 -1.15
C PRO A 387 8.13 -10.72 -0.15
N LEU A 388 8.96 -9.67 -0.25
CA LEU A 388 8.84 -8.49 0.61
C LEU A 388 7.48 -7.80 0.44
N TYR A 389 6.99 -7.72 -0.79
CA TYR A 389 5.64 -7.23 -1.07
C TYR A 389 4.57 -8.06 -0.38
N MET A 390 4.62 -9.39 -0.52
CA MET A 390 3.63 -10.26 0.13
C MET A 390 3.69 -10.11 1.64
N MET A 391 4.88 -10.08 2.24
CA MET A 391 5.04 -9.87 3.68
C MET A 391 4.45 -8.53 4.15
N LEU A 392 4.69 -7.44 3.44
CA LEU A 392 4.18 -6.12 3.80
C LEU A 392 2.66 -6.02 3.63
N LEU A 393 2.12 -6.60 2.54
CA LEU A 393 0.68 -6.66 2.30
C LEU A 393 -0.04 -7.42 3.42
N PHE A 394 0.52 -8.54 3.87
CA PHE A 394 -0.09 -9.37 4.93
C PHE A 394 0.18 -8.86 6.35
N LYS A 395 1.29 -8.15 6.60
CA LYS A 395 1.55 -7.55 7.92
C LYS A 395 0.44 -6.58 8.34
N ASP A 396 -0.05 -5.79 7.38
CA ASP A 396 -1.15 -4.86 7.61
C ASP A 396 -2.52 -5.56 7.84
N TRP A 397 -2.63 -6.88 7.61
CA TRP A 397 -3.84 -7.67 7.88
C TRP A 397 -3.84 -8.31 9.28
N ILE A 398 -2.67 -8.48 9.90
CA ILE A 398 -2.51 -9.28 11.13
C ILE A 398 -2.47 -8.41 12.39
N ASP A 399 -1.94 -7.19 12.28
CA ASP A 399 -1.75 -6.29 13.42
C ASP A 399 -2.78 -5.14 13.41
N LYS A 400 -4.04 -5.39 13.83
CA LYS A 400 -4.95 -4.37 14.43
C LYS A 400 -6.26 -4.94 14.97
#